data_AF-A0A2R4MIA4-F1
#
_entry.id   AF-A0A2R4MIA4-F1
#
_cell.length_a   1.000
_cell.length_b   1.000
_cell.length_c   1.000
_cell.angle_alpha   90.00
_cell.angle_beta   90.00
_cell.angle_gamma   90.00
#
_symmetry.space_group_name_H-M   'P 1'
#
loop_
_entity.id
_entity.type
_entity.pdbx_description
1 polymer ?
#
loop_
_entity_poly.entity_id
_entity_poly.type
_entity_poly.pdbx_seq_one_letter_code
_entity_poly.pdbx_strand_id
1 'polypeptide(L)' 'MEILLPVFVIFLLAVTAMAVGVFLGRPPIKGSCGGLACIKKLDCAICPHREHERENT' A
#
# COMPACT_ATOMS: atom_id res chain seq x y z
N MET A 1 -28.91 -7.84 15.55
CA MET A 1 -28.76 -7.81 14.07
C MET A 1 -28.59 -6.39 13.53
N GLU A 2 -28.87 -5.37 14.34
CA GLU A 2 -28.81 -3.94 14.04
C GLU A 2 -27.42 -3.36 13.77
N ILE A 3 -26.35 -4.04 14.22
CA ILE A 3 -24.97 -3.53 14.12
C ILE A 3 -24.33 -3.91 12.77
N LEU A 4 -24.85 -4.93 12.08
CA LEU A 4 -24.29 -5.41 10.81
C LEU A 4 -24.36 -4.35 9.71
N LEU A 5 -25.48 -3.64 9.60
CA LEU A 5 -25.70 -2.61 8.58
C LEU A 5 -24.73 -1.41 8.73
N PRO A 6 -24.61 -0.72 9.88
CA PRO A 6 -23.70 0.41 10.01
C PRO A 6 -22.23 0.00 9.91
N VAL A 7 -21.85 -1.16 10.47
CA VAL A 7 -20.47 -1.67 10.35
C VAL A 7 -20.12 -1.96 8.90
N PHE A 8 -21.02 -2.57 8.15
CA PHE A 8 -20.80 -2.85 6.73
C PHE A 8 -20.60 -1.57 5.92
N VAL A 9 -21.44 -0.55 6.15
CA VAL A 9 -21.34 0.74 5.47
C VAL A 9 -20.02 1.45 5.81
N ILE A 10 -19.64 1.50 7.09
CA ILE A 10 -18.38 2.14 7.52
C ILE A 10 -17.18 1.41 6.91
N PHE A 11 -17.20 0.08 6.87
CA PHE A 11 -16.12 -0.71 6.30
C PHE A 11 -15.95 -0.46 4.81
N LEU A 12 -17.05 -0.40 4.05
CA LEU A 12 -17.02 -0.05 2.63
C LEU A 12 -16.49 1.37 2.41
N LEU A 13 -16.90 2.33 3.22
CA LEU A 13 -16.42 3.71 3.14
C LEU A 13 -14.91 3.78 3.44
N ALA A 14 -14.42 3.03 4.42
CA ALA A 14 -13.00 2.97 4.73
C ALA A 14 -12.17 2.37 3.58
N VAL A 15 -12.62 1.25 2.99
CA VAL A 15 -11.92 0.59 1.87
C VAL A 15 -11.90 1.49 0.63
N THR A 16 -13.03 2.13 0.31
CA THR A 16 -13.10 3.06 -0.82
C THR A 16 -12.19 4.27 -0.61
N ALA A 17 -12.14 4.83 0.61
CA ALA A 17 -11.22 5.91 0.94
C ALA A 17 -9.74 5.50 0.79
N MET A 18 -9.37 4.28 1.21
CA MET A 18 -8.01 3.76 1.04
C MET A 18 -7.66 3.57 -0.44
N ALA A 19 -8.58 2.99 -1.22
CA ALA A 19 -8.39 2.79 -2.66
C ALA A 19 -8.22 4.14 -3.39
N VAL A 20 -9.12 5.10 -3.15
CA VAL A 20 -9.02 6.46 -3.69
C VAL A 20 -7.69 7.11 -3.28
N GLY A 21 -7.26 6.92 -2.03
CA GLY A 21 -5.97 7.43 -1.55
C GLY A 21 -4.76 6.86 -2.28
N VAL A 22 -4.79 5.60 -2.71
CA VAL A 22 -3.74 4.97 -3.53
C VAL A 22 -3.79 5.50 -4.97
N PHE A 23 -4.99 5.60 -5.57
CA PHE A 23 -5.17 6.15 -6.91
C PHE A 23 -4.72 7.61 -7.05
N LEU A 24 -4.81 8.41 -5.98
CA LEU A 24 -4.31 9.79 -5.94
C LEU A 24 -2.77 9.91 -5.82
N GLY A 25 -2.03 8.85 -6.18
CA GLY A 25 -0.56 8.89 -6.31
C GLY A 25 0.19 8.71 -4.99
N ARG A 26 -0.44 8.14 -3.96
CA ARG A 26 0.33 7.74 -2.77
C ARG A 26 1.15 6.51 -3.12
N PRO A 27 2.47 6.51 -2.86
CA PRO A 27 3.30 5.33 -3.11
C PRO A 27 2.72 4.13 -2.36
N PRO A 28 2.84 2.92 -2.93
CA PRO A 28 2.35 1.70 -2.29
C PRO A 28 2.93 1.58 -0.88
N ILE A 29 2.17 0.96 0.02
CA ILE A 29 2.55 0.74 1.42
C ILE A 29 3.95 0.13 1.41
N LYS A 30 4.93 0.91 1.86
CA LYS A 30 6.31 0.46 1.95
C LYS A 30 6.36 -0.69 2.94
N GLY A 31 6.37 -1.92 2.43
CA GLY A 31 6.55 -3.13 3.22
C GLY A 31 7.96 -3.20 3.83
N SER A 32 8.30 -4.33 4.43
CA SER A 32 9.57 -4.53 5.17
C SER A 32 10.82 -4.02 4.43
N CYS A 33 10.92 -4.24 3.11
CA CYS A 33 12.09 -3.82 2.34
C CYS A 33 12.04 -2.34 1.87
N GLY A 34 10.99 -1.59 2.21
CA GLY A 34 10.82 -0.18 1.86
C GLY A 34 11.61 0.80 2.73
N GLY A 35 12.07 0.35 3.91
CA GLY A 35 13.01 1.10 4.77
C GLY A 35 14.47 1.02 4.30
N LEU A 36 14.81 0.02 3.49
CA LEU A 36 16.16 -0.18 2.97
C LEU A 36 16.48 0.71 1.75
N ALA A 37 15.49 1.39 1.18
CA ALA A 37 15.66 2.28 0.03
C ALA A 37 16.62 3.46 0.27
N CYS A 38 16.93 3.80 1.53
CA CYS A 38 17.94 4.81 1.87
C CYS A 38 19.39 4.25 1.89
N ILE A 39 19.57 2.93 1.82
CA ILE A 39 20.88 2.27 1.87
C ILE A 39 21.21 1.71 0.48
N LYS A 40 21.89 2.52 -0.34
CA LYS A 40 22.25 2.27 -1.76
C LYS A 40 23.12 1.03 -2.05
N LYS A 41 23.43 0.20 -1.04
CA LYS A 41 24.30 -0.99 -1.18
C LYS A 41 23.75 -2.24 -0.49
N LEU A 42 22.54 -2.17 0.06
CA LEU A 42 21.88 -3.31 0.68
C LEU A 42 20.56 -3.57 -0.05
N ASP A 43 20.66 -3.86 -1.35
CA ASP A 43 19.55 -4.45 -2.08
C ASP A 43 19.23 -5.78 -1.43
N CYS A 44 17.94 -5.97 -1.13
CA CYS A 44 17.49 -7.16 -0.44
C CYS A 44 17.73 -8.34 -1.38
N ALA A 45 18.77 -9.14 -1.11
CA ALA A 45 19.19 -10.27 -1.95
C ALA A 45 18.08 -11.31 -2.17
N ILE A 46 17.00 -11.24 -1.38
CA ILE A 46 15.83 -12.11 -1.43
C ILE A 46 14.65 -11.52 -2.23
N CYS A 47 14.69 -10.25 -2.66
CA CYS A 47 13.57 -9.57 -3.31
C CYS A 47 13.79 -9.39 -4.83
N PRO A 48 13.22 -10.25 -5.67
CA PRO A 48 13.40 -10.21 -7.13
C PRO A 48 12.61 -9.10 -7.88
N HIS A 49 11.85 -8.24 -7.18
CA HIS A 49 10.86 -7.36 -7.83
C HIS A 49 10.80 -5.95 -7.21
N ARG A 50 11.93 -5.27 -7.11
CA ARG A 50 12.01 -3.88 -6.57
C ARG A 50 11.96 -2.80 -7.64
N GLU A 51 12.34 -3.09 -8.88
CA GLU A 51 12.41 -2.10 -9.98
C GLU A 51 11.04 -1.71 -10.56
N HIS A 52 10.08 -2.64 -10.66
CA HIS A 52 8.88 -2.45 -11.49
C HIS A 52 7.79 -1.54 -10.86
N GLU A 53 7.95 -1.14 -9.60
CA GLU A 53 6.93 -0.41 -8.83
C GLU A 53 7.23 1.10 -8.71
N ARG A 54 8.34 1.57 -9.29
CA ARG A 54 8.78 2.98 -9.31
C ARG A 54 8.81 3.61 -10.70
N GLU A 55 8.34 2.89 -11.72
CA GLU A 55 8.30 3.36 -13.12
C GLU A 55 6.86 3.66 -13.60
N ASN A 56 5.84 3.19 -12.87
CA ASN A 56 4.43 3.33 -13.27
C ASN A 56 3.62 4.25 -12.32
N THR A 57 4.25 5.35 -11.87
CA THR A 57 3.61 6.53 -11.26
C THR A 57 4.31 7.78 -11.76
#